data_AF-G2H1V7-F1
#
_entry.id   AF-G2H1V7-F1
#
_cell.length_a   1.000
_cell.length_b   1.000
_cell.length_c   1.000
_cell.angle_alpha   90.00
_cell.angle_beta   90.00
_cell.angle_gamma   90.00
#
_symmetry.space_group_name_H-M   'P 1'
#
loop_
_entity.id
_entity.type
_entity.pdbx_description
1 polymer ?
#
loop_
_entity_poly.entity_id
_entity_poly.type
_entity_poly.pdbx_seq_one_letter_code
_entity_poly.pdbx_strand_id
1 'polypeptide(L)'
;MSALPISMRKRKEILRLKYRGQLSHRQIAKSLSISASVVSRYLNQAAELGITDYPLAVEWNEVNLRAAFRQTPVKKKESSLPDWTV
;
A
#
# COMPACT_ATOMS: atom_id res chain seq x y z
N MET A 1 -16.68 -1.18 11.65
CA MET A 1 -16.85 -1.98 10.41
C MET A 1 -15.58 -2.78 10.16
N SER A 2 -15.62 -4.10 10.34
CA SER A 2 -14.53 -5.01 10.01
C SER A 2 -14.40 -5.08 8.49
N ALA A 3 -13.42 -4.36 7.93
CA ALA A 3 -13.14 -4.43 6.51
C ALA A 3 -12.64 -5.85 6.17
N LEU A 4 -13.37 -6.54 5.30
CA LEU A 4 -12.92 -7.82 4.74
C LEU A 4 -11.50 -7.63 4.19
N PRO A 5 -10.58 -8.59 4.44
CA PRO A 5 -9.21 -8.48 3.98
C PRO A 5 -9.19 -8.35 2.46
N ILE A 6 -8.52 -7.31 1.97
CA ILE A 6 -8.43 -7.04 0.53
C ILE A 6 -7.71 -8.20 -0.16
N SER A 7 -8.31 -8.67 -1.25
CA SER A 7 -7.81 -9.77 -2.05
C SER A 7 -6.42 -9.47 -2.62
N MET A 8 -5.59 -10.50 -2.79
CA MET A 8 -4.25 -10.36 -3.35
C MET A 8 -4.25 -9.75 -4.76
N ARG A 9 -5.30 -10.03 -5.54
CA ARG A 9 -5.55 -9.38 -6.84
C ARG A 9 -5.58 -7.85 -6.70
N LYS A 10 -6.42 -7.31 -5.81
CA LYS A 10 -6.50 -5.86 -5.58
C LYS A 10 -5.18 -5.26 -5.09
N ARG A 11 -4.42 -5.96 -4.25
CA ARG A 11 -3.10 -5.48 -3.80
C ARG A 11 -2.09 -5.36 -4.95
N LYS A 12 -2.01 -6.38 -5.81
CA LYS A 12 -1.17 -6.34 -7.02
C LYS A 12 -1.61 -5.21 -7.97
N GLU A 13 -2.92 -5.00 -8.10
CA GLU A 13 -3.45 -3.88 -8.89
C GLU A 13 -3.07 -2.51 -8.32
N ILE A 14 -3.07 -2.32 -6.99
CA ILE A 14 -2.58 -1.07 -6.36
C ILE A 14 -1.14 -0.78 -6.80
N LEU A 15 -0.26 -1.79 -6.72
CA LEU A 15 1.15 -1.66 -7.11
C LEU A 15 1.27 -1.35 -8.61
N ARG A 16 0.51 -2.06 -9.45
CA ARG A 16 0.48 -1.82 -10.90
C ARG A 16 0.04 -0.40 -11.23
N LEU A 17 -1.08 0.06 -10.66
CA LEU A 17 -1.63 1.38 -10.93
C LEU A 17 -0.72 2.50 -10.41
N LYS A 18 0.01 2.27 -9.31
CA LYS A 18 0.96 3.24 -8.77
C LYS A 18 2.24 3.33 -9.61
N TYR A 19 2.91 2.21 -9.87
CA TYR A 19 4.24 2.22 -10.50
C TYR A 19 4.18 2.24 -12.02
N ARG A 20 3.28 1.46 -12.63
CA ARG A 20 3.09 1.46 -14.09
C ARG A 20 2.14 2.58 -14.55
N GLY A 21 1.08 2.82 -13.78
CA GLY A 21 0.05 3.82 -14.13
C GLY A 21 0.31 5.24 -13.62
N GLN A 22 1.32 5.42 -12.75
CA GLN A 22 1.65 6.71 -12.10
C GLN A 22 0.45 7.44 -11.48
N LEU A 23 -0.59 6.70 -11.06
CA LEU A 23 -1.81 7.28 -10.52
C LEU A 23 -1.63 7.78 -9.08
N SER A 24 -2.38 8.82 -8.73
CA SER A 24 -2.48 9.29 -7.34
C SER A 24 -3.24 8.29 -6.46
N HIS A 25 -3.00 8.33 -5.14
CA HIS A 25 -3.67 7.43 -4.19
C HIS A 25 -5.19 7.53 -4.27
N ARG A 26 -5.72 8.73 -4.53
CA ARG A 26 -7.16 8.99 -4.68
C ARG A 26 -7.72 8.39 -5.97
N GLN A 27 -6.98 8.42 -7.08
CA GLN A 27 -7.39 7.78 -8.33
C GLN A 27 -7.42 6.27 -8.19
N ILE A 28 -6.36 5.67 -7.60
CA ILE A 28 -6.30 4.22 -7.34
C ILE A 28 -7.46 3.77 -6.45
N ALA A 29 -7.75 4.53 -5.40
CA ALA A 29 -8.88 4.28 -4.50
C ALA A 29 -10.22 4.24 -5.24
N LYS A 30 -10.46 5.21 -6.13
CA LYS A 30 -11.66 5.25 -6.99
C LYS A 30 -11.72 4.05 -7.94
N SER A 31 -10.62 3.71 -8.61
CA SER A 31 -10.58 2.61 -9.58
C SER A 31 -10.81 1.22 -8.95
N LEU A 32 -10.40 1.02 -7.70
CA LEU A 32 -10.52 -0.28 -7.01
C LEU A 32 -11.68 -0.35 -6.01
N SER A 33 -12.46 0.74 -5.90
CA SER A 33 -13.53 0.94 -4.91
C SER A 33 -13.07 0.62 -3.49
N ILE A 34 -11.94 1.20 -3.08
CA ILE A 34 -11.37 1.06 -1.73
C ILE A 34 -11.01 2.43 -1.16
N SER A 35 -10.81 2.51 0.16
CA SER A 35 -10.37 3.74 0.82
C SER A 35 -8.96 4.15 0.39
N ALA A 36 -8.71 5.46 0.27
CA ALA A 36 -7.36 5.99 0.02
C ALA A 36 -6.37 5.67 1.15
N SER A 37 -6.84 5.53 2.39
CA SER A 37 -6.01 5.14 3.53
C SER A 37 -5.49 3.71 3.38
N VAL A 38 -6.30 2.82 2.82
CA VAL A 38 -5.91 1.44 2.51
C VAL A 38 -4.85 1.42 1.42
N VAL A 39 -5.04 2.22 0.35
CA VAL A 39 -4.04 2.36 -0.71
C VAL A 39 -2.71 2.83 -0.13
N SER A 40 -2.74 3.89 0.68
CA SER A 40 -1.55 4.41 1.37
C SER A 40 -0.89 3.35 2.25
N ARG A 41 -1.69 2.58 3.01
CA ARG A 41 -1.20 1.51 3.88
C ARG A 41 -0.37 0.48 3.11
N TYR A 42 -0.91 -0.03 2.00
CA TYR A 42 -0.23 -1.05 1.19
C TYR A 42 0.96 -0.48 0.42
N LEU A 43 0.89 0.76 -0.06
CA LEU A 43 2.02 1.39 -0.72
C LEU A 43 3.17 1.67 0.25
N ASN A 44 2.87 2.06 1.50
CA ASN A 44 3.90 2.20 2.54
C ASN A 44 4.55 0.85 2.86
N GLN A 45 3.75 -0.21 3.05
CA GLN A 45 4.30 -1.56 3.24
C GLN A 45 5.15 -2.01 2.05
N ALA A 46 4.73 -1.72 0.82
CA ALA A 46 5.49 -2.05 -0.38
C ALA A 46 6.82 -1.29 -0.42
N ALA A 47 6.83 -0.01 -0.05
CA ALA A 47 8.05 0.79 0.06
C ALA A 47 9.00 0.24 1.15
N GLU A 48 8.48 -0.21 2.29
CA GLU A 48 9.27 -0.87 3.34
C GLU A 48 9.86 -2.21 2.87
N LEU A 49 9.17 -2.90 1.96
CA LEU A 49 9.66 -4.12 1.31
C LEU A 49 10.61 -3.85 0.13
N GLY A 50 10.90 -2.60 -0.19
CA GLY A 50 11.74 -2.22 -1.33
C GLY A 50 11.06 -2.37 -2.69
N ILE A 51 9.75 -2.64 -2.74
CA ILE A 51 8.98 -2.75 -3.98
C ILE A 51 8.69 -1.33 -4.48
N THR A 52 9.45 -0.87 -5.46
CA THR A 52 9.37 0.50 -6.00
C THR A 52 9.03 0.56 -7.48
N ASP A 53 8.92 -0.60 -8.13
CA ASP A 53 8.74 -0.75 -9.56
C ASP A 53 7.70 -1.83 -9.91
N TYR A 54 7.24 -1.79 -11.16
CA TYR A 54 6.36 -2.80 -11.74
C TYR A 54 6.74 -2.98 -13.21
N PRO A 55 6.92 -4.21 -13.72
CA PRO A 55 6.50 -5.51 -13.16
C PRO A 55 7.30 -5.96 -11.93
N LEU A 56 6.60 -6.62 -11.00
CA LEU A 56 7.21 -7.22 -9.81
C LEU A 56 8.28 -8.25 -10.21
N ALA A 57 9.44 -8.20 -9.56
CA ALA A 57 10.48 -9.22 -9.73
C ALA A 57 9.92 -10.64 -9.49
N VAL A 58 10.56 -11.65 -10.08
CA VAL A 58 10.15 -13.07 -9.97
C VAL A 58 10.07 -13.54 -8.52
N GLU A 59 10.88 -12.96 -7.63
CA GLU A 59 10.88 -13.24 -6.20
C GLU A 59 9.57 -12.85 -5.50
N TRP A 60 8.86 -11.86 -6.03
CA TRP A 60 7.59 -11.37 -5.50
C TRP A 60 6.39 -12.19 -6.02
N ASN A 61 6.46 -13.50 -5.82
CA ASN A 61 5.34 -14.41 -6.07
C ASN A 61 4.17 -14.12 -5.10
N GLU A 62 2.98 -14.65 -5.38
CA GLU A 62 1.79 -14.34 -4.55
C GLU A 62 1.93 -14.76 -3.07
N VAL A 63 2.68 -15.83 -2.80
CA VAL A 63 2.90 -16.37 -1.46
C VAL A 63 3.82 -15.45 -0.67
N ASN A 64 4.95 -15.07 -1.25
CA ASN A 64 5.95 -14.17 -0.69
C ASN A 64 5.35 -12.79 -0.45
N LEU A 65 4.59 -12.26 -1.42
CA LEU A 65 3.88 -10.99 -1.27
C LEU A 65 2.90 -11.04 -0.09
N ARG A 66 2.14 -12.14 0.03
CA ARG A 66 1.17 -12.33 1.12
C ARG A 66 1.85 -12.45 2.48
N ALA A 67 2.96 -13.19 2.56
CA ALA A 67 3.75 -13.35 3.77
C ALA A 67 4.37 -12.01 4.21
N ALA A 68 5.01 -11.31 3.27
CA ALA A 68 5.63 -10.02 3.50
C ALA A 68 4.60 -8.98 4.00
N PHE A 69 3.46 -8.82 3.33
CA PHE A 69 2.41 -7.91 3.78
C PHE A 69 1.78 -8.26 5.14
N ARG A 70 1.89 -9.52 5.58
CA ARG A 70 1.44 -9.96 6.91
C ARG A 70 2.46 -9.60 7.99
N GLN A 71 3.75 -9.68 7.65
CA GLN A 71 4.85 -9.44 8.58
C GLN A 71 5.20 -7.96 8.72
N THR A 72 5.03 -7.16 7.66
CA THR A 72 5.37 -5.74 7.66
C THR A 72 4.32 -4.92 8.43
N PRO A 73 4.62 -4.39 9.62
CA PRO A 73 3.74 -3.42 10.27
C PRO A 73 3.77 -2.11 9.48
N VAL A 74 2.66 -1.39 9.43
CA VAL A 74 2.65 -0.09 8.73
C VAL A 74 3.27 0.93 9.67
N LYS A 75 4.41 1.52 9.31
CA LYS A 75 4.92 2.67 10.07
C LYS A 75 3.88 3.77 10.09
N LYS A 76 3.39 4.09 11.29
CA LYS A 76 2.63 5.32 11.51
C LYS A 76 3.62 6.46 11.32
N LYS A 77 3.30 7.41 10.45
CA LYS A 77 4.04 8.68 10.44
C LYS A 77 3.84 9.32 11.80
N GLU A 78 4.92 9.57 12.52
CA GLU A 78 4.92 10.41 13.72
C GLU A 78 4.48 11.79 13.28
N SER A 79 3.29 12.21 13.72
CA SER A 79 2.87 13.59 13.61
C SER A 79 3.70 14.40 14.59
N SER A 80 4.44 15.39 14.09
CA SER A 80 5.02 16.43 14.93
C SER A 80 3.89 17.07 15.73
N LEU A 81 4.01 17.07 17.06
CA LEU A 81 3.06 17.75 17.93
C LEU A 81 3.09 19.25 17.58
N PRO A 82 1.94 19.94 17.55
CA PRO A 82 1.94 21.39 17.41
C PRO A 82 2.50 22.01 18.69
N ASP A 83 3.47 22.91 18.55
CA ASP A 83 3.95 23.75 19.66
C ASP A 83 2.86 24.78 19.99
N TRP A 84 1.96 24.43 20.90
CA TRP A 84 0.92 25.34 21.41
C TRP A 84 1.41 26.25 22.55
N THR A 85 2.72 26.33 22.80
CA THR A 85 3.29 27.26 23.79
C THR A 85 3.34 28.68 23.22
N VAL A 86 2.36 29.49 23.61
CA VAL A 86 2.37 30.96 23.59
C VAL A 86 2.24 31.45 25.02
#